data_AF-A0A2I2A633-F1
#
_entry.id   AF-A0A2I2A633-F1
#
_cell.length_a   1.000
_cell.length_b   1.000
_cell.length_c   1.000
_cell.angle_alpha   90.00
_cell.angle_beta   90.00
_cell.angle_gamma   90.00
#
_symmetry.space_group_name_H-M   'P 1'
#
loop_
_entity.id
_entity.type
_entity.pdbx_description
1 polymer ?
#
loop_
_entity_poly.entity_id
_entity_poly.type
_entity_poly.pdbx_seq_one_letter_code
_entity_poly.pdbx_strand_id
1 'polypeptide(L)'
;MIDFQLDFEQQTEQPNGFWLSHWQLHRDESHLDSTVALPLNAVFEWNQTRFQLMSQQGNRLQFLAKAPISLPADTPFVFVKNHQAWWFLEEFSAPFNTEAPLLITASNHAIATALYLSQQLKSTFQIQVLLHSDADFPFIVKPAHFIWPGAPAEAIGAATLLEDWQIPNRLCHTPFRPGCYEGSLEGFLTEWQPEPNYQIIHCNSFLY
;
A
#
# COMPACT_ATOMS: atom_id res chain seq x y z
N MET A 1 0.65 17.93 -18.36
CA MET A 1 0.43 17.18 -17.11
C MET A 1 -0.77 16.29 -17.37
N ILE A 2 -0.65 14.97 -17.20
CA ILE A 2 -1.77 14.06 -17.50
C ILE A 2 -2.64 13.99 -16.24
N ASP A 3 -3.76 14.71 -16.23
CA ASP A 3 -4.73 14.54 -15.15
C ASP A 3 -5.52 13.25 -15.42
N PHE A 4 -5.62 12.37 -14.43
CA PHE A 4 -6.41 11.14 -14.56
C PHE A 4 -7.79 11.35 -13.96
N GLN A 5 -8.84 11.24 -14.77
CA GLN A 5 -10.22 11.28 -14.29
C GLN A 5 -10.63 9.89 -13.78
N LEU A 6 -11.19 9.84 -12.57
CA LEU A 6 -11.68 8.64 -11.93
C LEU A 6 -13.17 8.75 -11.69
N ASP A 7 -13.94 7.80 -12.20
CA ASP A 7 -15.38 7.68 -11.99
C ASP A 7 -15.64 6.80 -10.75
N PHE A 8 -16.41 7.30 -9.78
CA PHE A 8 -16.71 6.59 -8.54
C PHE A 8 -17.72 5.46 -8.78
N GLU A 9 -17.47 4.28 -8.23
CA GLU A 9 -18.40 3.15 -8.32
C GLU A 9 -19.12 2.90 -6.99
N GLN A 10 -18.35 2.65 -5.94
CA GLN A 10 -18.85 2.27 -4.63
C GLN A 10 -17.76 2.41 -3.56
N GLN A 11 -18.13 2.26 -2.30
CA GLN A 11 -17.16 2.13 -1.21
C GLN A 11 -17.68 1.19 -0.13
N THR A 12 -16.75 0.64 0.63
CA THR A 12 -17.03 -0.26 1.75
C THR A 12 -16.22 0.15 2.96
N GLU A 13 -16.84 0.14 4.14
CA GLU A 13 -16.16 0.35 5.40
C GLU A 13 -15.20 -0.80 5.68
N GLN A 14 -14.02 -0.46 6.17
CA GLN A 14 -12.96 -1.35 6.60
C GLN A 14 -12.78 -1.23 8.12
N PRO A 15 -12.10 -2.19 8.76
CA PRO A 15 -11.83 -2.12 10.20
C PRO A 15 -11.20 -0.79 10.64
N ASN A 16 -11.47 -0.40 11.88
CA ASN A 16 -10.87 0.76 12.54
C ASN A 16 -11.14 2.11 11.82
N GLY A 17 -12.30 2.25 11.17
CA GLY A 17 -12.75 3.49 10.56
C GLY A 17 -12.11 3.82 9.21
N PHE A 18 -11.43 2.84 8.59
CA PHE A 18 -10.91 2.99 7.23
C PHE A 18 -12.01 2.72 6.19
N TRP A 19 -11.80 3.20 4.97
CA TRP A 19 -12.74 3.05 3.87
C TRP A 19 -12.00 2.64 2.60
N LEU A 20 -12.55 1.65 1.90
CA LEU A 20 -12.07 1.21 0.60
C LEU A 20 -13.05 1.68 -0.47
N SER A 21 -12.60 2.57 -1.33
CA SER A 21 -13.37 3.12 -2.44
C SER A 21 -12.94 2.49 -3.75
N HIS A 22 -13.92 2.17 -4.59
CA HIS A 22 -13.76 1.55 -5.90
C HIS A 22 -14.05 2.56 -7.00
N TRP A 23 -13.19 2.57 -8.00
CA TRP A 23 -13.17 3.57 -9.05
C TRP A 23 -12.86 2.94 -10.40
N GLN A 24 -13.37 3.56 -11.46
CA GLN A 24 -12.90 3.30 -12.83
C GLN A 24 -12.07 4.47 -13.33
N LEU A 25 -10.93 4.17 -13.92
CA LEU A 25 -10.18 5.15 -14.71
C LEU A 25 -11.00 5.48 -15.97
N HIS A 26 -11.36 6.75 -16.12
CA HIS A 26 -12.07 7.24 -17.28
C HIS A 26 -11.21 7.04 -18.53
N ARG A 27 -11.79 6.46 -19.58
CA ARG A 27 -11.13 6.32 -20.88
C ARG A 27 -11.94 7.07 -21.92
N ASP A 28 -11.27 7.99 -22.60
CA ASP A 28 -11.78 8.53 -23.85
C ASP A 28 -11.71 7.44 -24.94
N GLU A 29 -12.69 7.41 -25.84
CA GLU A 29 -12.82 6.41 -26.92
C GLU A 29 -11.59 6.39 -27.84
N SER A 30 -10.78 7.45 -27.82
CA SER A 30 -9.53 7.61 -28.57
C SER A 30 -8.35 6.76 -28.04
N HIS A 31 -8.43 6.18 -26.83
CA HIS A 31 -7.32 5.48 -26.15
C HIS A 31 -7.67 4.06 -25.64
N LEU A 32 -8.54 3.35 -26.35
CA LEU A 32 -9.01 2.01 -25.96
C LEU A 32 -7.89 0.97 -25.77
N ASP A 33 -6.78 1.08 -26.52
CA ASP A 33 -5.75 0.03 -26.61
C ASP A 33 -4.58 0.14 -25.62
N SER A 34 -4.45 1.21 -24.82
CA SER A 34 -3.37 1.32 -23.82
C SER A 34 -3.89 1.09 -22.39
N THR A 35 -3.25 0.17 -21.67
CA THR A 35 -3.39 0.10 -20.21
C THR A 35 -2.69 1.29 -19.59
N VAL A 36 -3.46 2.29 -19.19
CA VAL A 36 -2.94 3.46 -18.47
C VAL A 36 -2.73 3.09 -17.01
N ALA A 37 -1.48 2.89 -16.61
CA ALA A 37 -1.10 2.69 -15.22
C ALA A 37 -1.08 4.04 -14.49
N LEU A 38 -1.64 4.09 -13.29
CA LEU A 38 -1.41 5.22 -12.40
C LEU A 38 0.03 5.15 -11.82
N PRO A 39 0.62 6.30 -11.44
CA PRO A 39 1.91 6.31 -10.77
C PRO A 39 1.86 5.57 -9.43
N LEU A 40 3.00 5.03 -9.02
CA LEU A 40 3.25 4.52 -7.67
C LEU A 40 2.89 5.62 -6.67
N ASN A 41 2.03 5.30 -5.71
CA ASN A 41 1.49 6.26 -4.75
C ASN A 41 0.48 7.29 -5.35
N ALA A 42 -0.19 6.97 -6.45
CA ALA A 42 -1.31 7.80 -6.90
C ALA A 42 -2.28 8.11 -5.75
N VAL A 43 -2.55 9.39 -5.59
CA VAL A 43 -3.30 9.95 -4.47
C VAL A 43 -4.18 11.08 -4.97
N PHE A 44 -5.37 11.18 -4.40
CA PHE A 44 -6.14 12.41 -4.48
C PHE A 44 -6.64 12.80 -3.08
N GLU A 45 -6.98 14.07 -2.93
CA GLU A 45 -7.55 14.61 -1.70
C GLU A 45 -8.97 15.11 -1.96
N TRP A 46 -9.88 14.79 -1.04
CA TRP A 46 -11.26 15.26 -1.06
C TRP A 46 -11.71 15.58 0.35
N ASN A 47 -12.22 16.79 0.59
CA ASN A 47 -12.65 17.25 1.92
C ASN A 47 -11.62 16.93 3.03
N GLN A 48 -10.35 17.27 2.80
CA GLN A 48 -9.22 17.01 3.72
C GLN A 48 -8.93 15.53 3.99
N THR A 49 -9.59 14.61 3.29
CA THR A 49 -9.34 13.18 3.35
C THR A 49 -8.43 12.79 2.20
N ARG A 50 -7.34 12.08 2.52
CA ARG A 50 -6.41 11.52 1.55
C ARG A 50 -6.85 10.13 1.13
N PHE A 51 -6.92 9.89 -0.17
CA PHE A 51 -7.25 8.61 -0.79
C PHE A 51 -6.01 8.09 -1.49
N GLN A 52 -5.43 7.00 -0.97
CA GLN A 52 -4.18 6.43 -1.47
C GLN A 52 -4.46 5.18 -2.29
N LEU A 53 -3.88 5.07 -3.49
CA LEU A 53 -4.01 3.89 -4.35
C LEU A 53 -3.50 2.64 -3.61
N MET A 54 -4.35 1.63 -3.54
CA MET A 54 -4.07 0.34 -2.90
C MET A 54 -4.02 -0.80 -3.92
N SER A 55 -4.82 -0.74 -4.99
CA SER A 55 -4.81 -1.74 -6.06
C SER A 55 -5.21 -1.13 -7.40
N GLN A 56 -4.67 -1.69 -8.49
CA GLN A 56 -5.11 -1.42 -9.85
C GLN A 56 -5.17 -2.74 -10.63
N GLN A 57 -6.28 -2.98 -11.32
CA GLN A 57 -6.46 -4.07 -12.28
C GLN A 57 -7.11 -3.50 -13.55
N GLY A 58 -6.29 -3.28 -14.58
CA GLY A 58 -6.75 -2.59 -15.79
C GLY A 58 -7.21 -1.16 -15.46
N ASN A 59 -8.48 -0.85 -15.75
CA ASN A 59 -9.10 0.43 -15.41
C ASN A 59 -9.76 0.45 -14.01
N ARG A 60 -9.84 -0.67 -13.31
CA ARG A 60 -10.43 -0.71 -11.96
C ARG A 60 -9.38 -0.40 -10.93
N LEU A 61 -9.73 0.50 -10.02
CA LEU A 61 -8.85 1.07 -9.02
C LEU A 61 -9.50 0.95 -7.65
N GLN A 62 -8.69 0.71 -6.64
CA GLN A 62 -9.13 0.80 -5.25
C GLN A 62 -8.25 1.78 -4.49
N PHE A 63 -8.90 2.71 -3.77
CA PHE A 63 -8.24 3.69 -2.93
C PHE A 63 -8.65 3.50 -1.47
N LEU A 64 -7.65 3.53 -0.58
CA LEU A 64 -7.82 3.44 0.86
C LEU A 64 -7.79 4.84 1.49
N ALA A 65 -8.71 5.09 2.42
CA ALA A 65 -8.82 6.36 3.14
C ALA A 65 -9.27 6.17 4.60
N LYS A 66 -9.16 7.23 5.41
CA LYS A 66 -9.63 7.30 6.81
C LYS A 66 -11.07 7.80 6.98
N ALA A 67 -11.74 8.11 5.87
CA ALA A 67 -13.12 8.58 5.86
C ALA A 67 -13.76 8.19 4.52
N PRO A 68 -15.09 8.04 4.48
CA PRO A 68 -15.79 7.77 3.23
C PRO A 68 -15.70 8.97 2.30
N ILE A 69 -15.80 8.73 1.01
CA ILE A 69 -16.01 9.81 0.05
C ILE A 69 -17.50 10.14 -0.05
N SER A 70 -17.81 11.43 -0.15
CA SER A 70 -19.15 11.93 -0.46
C SER A 70 -19.03 12.91 -1.63
N LEU A 71 -19.42 12.43 -2.81
CA LEU A 71 -19.42 13.22 -4.05
C LEU A 71 -20.79 13.87 -4.29
N PRO A 72 -20.84 15.09 -4.86
CA PRO A 72 -22.06 15.68 -5.37
C PRO A 72 -22.68 14.80 -6.47
N ALA A 73 -24.02 14.76 -6.55
CA ALA A 73 -24.73 13.93 -7.52
C ALA A 73 -24.43 14.28 -8.99
N ASP A 74 -24.04 15.54 -9.24
CA ASP A 74 -23.67 16.08 -10.55
C ASP A 74 -22.17 15.90 -10.88
N THR A 75 -21.34 15.51 -9.91
CA THR A 75 -19.89 15.33 -10.09
C THR A 75 -19.42 13.99 -9.52
N PRO A 76 -19.78 12.85 -10.16
CA PRO A 76 -19.43 11.51 -9.68
C PRO A 76 -17.98 11.12 -9.99
N PHE A 77 -17.09 12.09 -10.22
CA PHE A 77 -15.71 11.85 -10.60
C PHE A 77 -14.74 12.78 -9.87
N VAL A 78 -13.49 12.34 -9.78
CA VAL A 78 -12.37 13.14 -9.26
C VAL A 78 -11.21 13.12 -10.26
N PHE A 79 -10.31 14.09 -10.13
CA PHE A 79 -9.04 14.07 -10.86
C PHE A 79 -7.90 13.73 -9.91
N VAL A 80 -7.08 12.75 -10.30
CA VAL A 80 -5.76 12.55 -9.70
C VAL A 80 -4.82 13.56 -10.34
N LYS A 81 -4.40 14.53 -9.55
CA LYS A 81 -3.48 15.58 -9.98
C LYS A 81 -2.04 15.19 -9.64
N ASN A 82 -1.11 15.66 -10.47
CA ASN A 82 0.32 15.49 -10.23
C ASN A 82 0.77 16.41 -9.08
N HIS A 83 1.13 15.83 -7.94
CA HIS A 83 1.60 16.62 -6.81
C HIS A 83 3.11 16.53 -6.59
N GLN A 84 3.76 15.38 -6.79
CA GLN A 84 5.19 15.15 -6.57
C GLN A 84 5.63 13.96 -7.47
N ALA A 85 6.87 13.97 -7.95
CA ALA A 85 7.40 13.13 -9.05
C ALA A 85 6.71 11.76 -9.24
N TRP A 86 6.19 11.51 -10.44
CA TRP A 86 5.58 10.22 -10.78
C TRP A 86 6.63 9.16 -10.97
N TRP A 87 6.51 8.09 -10.19
CA TRP A 87 7.26 6.87 -10.42
C TRP A 87 6.29 5.87 -11.01
N PHE A 88 6.62 5.26 -12.14
CA PHE A 88 5.83 4.18 -12.71
C PHE A 88 6.42 2.84 -12.30
N LEU A 89 5.56 1.84 -12.11
CA LEU A 89 5.96 0.54 -11.57
C LEU A 89 7.13 -0.10 -12.35
N GLU A 90 7.07 -0.08 -13.67
CA GLU A 90 8.09 -0.68 -14.53
C GLU A 90 9.45 0.00 -14.35
N GLU A 91 9.49 1.32 -14.49
CA GLU A 91 10.72 2.13 -14.34
C GLU A 91 11.30 2.02 -12.93
N PHE A 92 10.44 2.02 -11.92
CA PHE A 92 10.85 1.92 -10.52
C PHE A 92 11.40 0.54 -10.18
N SER A 93 10.81 -0.53 -10.71
CA SER A 93 11.19 -1.90 -10.34
C SER A 93 12.38 -2.43 -11.14
N ALA A 94 12.65 -1.88 -12.32
CA ALA A 94 13.73 -2.31 -13.22
C ALA A 94 15.13 -2.42 -12.57
N PRO A 95 15.55 -1.57 -11.61
CA PRO A 95 16.87 -1.67 -11.00
C PRO A 95 17.03 -2.81 -9.98
N PHE A 96 15.95 -3.42 -9.48
CA PHE A 96 16.05 -4.43 -8.43
C PHE A 96 16.46 -5.81 -8.98
N ASN A 97 17.32 -6.50 -8.24
CA ASN A 97 17.73 -7.87 -8.52
C ASN A 97 16.63 -8.87 -8.10
N THR A 98 16.10 -9.67 -9.03
CA THR A 98 15.02 -10.63 -8.75
C THR A 98 15.45 -11.83 -7.91
N GLU A 99 16.76 -12.13 -7.86
CA GLU A 99 17.30 -13.23 -7.06
C GLU A 99 17.53 -12.85 -5.59
N ALA A 100 17.45 -11.55 -5.27
CA ALA A 100 17.60 -11.04 -3.91
C ALA A 100 16.22 -10.77 -3.28
N PRO A 101 16.02 -11.09 -1.99
CA PRO A 101 14.76 -10.84 -1.31
C PRO A 101 14.46 -9.34 -1.23
N LEU A 102 13.18 -9.00 -1.32
CA LEU A 102 12.67 -7.64 -1.28
C LEU A 102 11.90 -7.40 0.02
N LEU A 103 12.39 -6.49 0.84
CA LEU A 103 11.65 -6.00 2.00
C LEU A 103 10.92 -4.71 1.65
N ILE A 104 9.60 -4.72 1.80
CA ILE A 104 8.76 -3.53 1.65
C ILE A 104 8.41 -3.01 3.04
N THR A 105 8.75 -1.75 3.31
CA THR A 105 8.42 -1.09 4.58
C THR A 105 7.44 0.05 4.35
N ALA A 106 6.47 0.21 5.25
CA ALA A 106 5.51 1.30 5.17
C ALA A 106 4.90 1.67 6.52
N SER A 107 4.65 2.97 6.71
CA SER A 107 3.92 3.52 7.85
C SER A 107 2.64 4.23 7.43
N ASN A 108 1.58 4.07 8.22
CA ASN A 108 0.35 4.87 8.12
C ASN A 108 -0.26 4.81 6.71
N HIS A 109 -0.46 5.96 6.05
CA HIS A 109 -1.04 6.02 4.70
C HIS A 109 -0.22 5.25 3.66
N ALA A 110 1.10 5.14 3.82
CA ALA A 110 1.96 4.40 2.90
C ALA A 110 1.69 2.88 2.91
N ILE A 111 0.92 2.36 3.88
CA ILE A 111 0.49 0.95 3.91
C ILE A 111 -0.25 0.60 2.62
N ALA A 112 -1.10 1.49 2.08
CA ALA A 112 -1.77 1.24 0.81
C ALA A 112 -0.78 1.04 -0.34
N THR A 113 0.29 1.85 -0.39
CA THR A 113 1.36 1.71 -1.38
C THR A 113 2.14 0.40 -1.20
N ALA A 114 2.40 -0.02 0.05
CA ALA A 114 3.02 -1.33 0.30
C ALA A 114 2.14 -2.49 -0.17
N LEU A 115 0.83 -2.43 0.08
CA LEU A 115 -0.12 -3.43 -0.42
C LEU A 115 -0.15 -3.45 -1.95
N TYR A 116 -0.17 -2.28 -2.59
CA TYR A 116 -0.08 -2.14 -4.04
C TYR A 116 1.18 -2.81 -4.59
N LEU A 117 2.35 -2.40 -4.11
CA LEU A 117 3.64 -2.95 -4.56
C LEU A 117 3.75 -4.45 -4.30
N SER A 118 3.34 -4.91 -3.12
CA SER A 118 3.36 -6.32 -2.77
C SER A 118 2.53 -7.15 -3.76
N GLN A 119 1.33 -6.68 -4.09
CA GLN A 119 0.47 -7.37 -5.04
C GLN A 119 1.05 -7.39 -6.46
N GLN A 120 1.69 -6.31 -6.90
CA GLN A 120 2.25 -6.20 -8.25
C GLN A 120 3.56 -6.98 -8.42
N LEU A 121 4.38 -7.06 -7.37
CA LEU A 121 5.75 -7.58 -7.45
C LEU A 121 5.89 -9.04 -6.98
N LYS A 122 4.88 -9.61 -6.31
CA LYS A 122 4.96 -10.95 -5.70
C LYS A 122 5.21 -12.11 -6.67
N SER A 123 4.92 -11.95 -7.96
CA SER A 123 5.25 -12.97 -8.98
C SER A 123 6.71 -12.95 -9.40
N THR A 124 7.42 -11.86 -9.09
CA THR A 124 8.77 -11.58 -9.60
C THR A 124 9.81 -11.63 -8.48
N PHE A 125 9.44 -11.24 -7.26
CA PHE A 125 10.34 -11.15 -6.12
C PHE A 125 9.86 -12.03 -4.97
N GLN A 126 10.81 -12.53 -4.17
CA GLN A 126 10.51 -13.04 -2.83
C GLN A 126 10.31 -11.86 -1.88
N ILE A 127 9.06 -11.58 -1.51
CA ILE A 127 8.70 -10.37 -0.75
C ILE A 127 8.50 -10.69 0.72
N GLN A 128 8.98 -9.79 1.57
CA GLN A 128 8.56 -9.66 2.96
C GLN A 128 8.08 -8.23 3.20
N VAL A 129 7.14 -8.06 4.14
CA VAL A 129 6.54 -6.73 4.38
C VAL A 129 6.57 -6.39 5.86
N LEU A 130 7.12 -5.23 6.19
CA LEU A 130 7.09 -4.67 7.55
C LEU A 130 6.20 -3.42 7.56
N LEU A 131 5.07 -3.50 8.24
CA LEU A 131 4.12 -2.40 8.34
C LEU A 131 4.19 -1.75 9.71
N HIS A 132 4.00 -0.45 9.76
CA HIS A 132 3.94 0.32 11.00
C HIS A 132 2.70 1.22 11.03
N SER A 133 2.12 1.38 12.22
CA SER A 133 1.11 2.40 12.46
C SER A 133 1.31 3.07 13.82
N ASP A 134 1.05 4.37 13.88
CA ASP A 134 1.01 5.14 15.13
C ASP A 134 -0.41 5.24 15.74
N ALA A 135 -1.44 4.78 15.02
CA ALA A 135 -2.83 4.86 15.42
C ALA A 135 -3.54 3.51 15.29
N ASP A 136 -3.93 3.14 14.08
CA ASP A 136 -4.63 1.89 13.77
C ASP A 136 -4.24 1.37 12.40
N PHE A 137 -4.43 0.06 12.19
CA PHE A 137 -4.28 -0.58 10.89
C PHE A 137 -5.60 -0.60 10.13
N PRO A 138 -5.60 -0.56 8.78
CA PRO A 138 -6.80 -0.68 7.94
C PRO A 138 -7.35 -2.11 7.85
N PHE A 139 -6.94 -2.99 8.75
CA PHE A 139 -7.29 -4.40 8.78
C PHE A 139 -7.27 -4.91 10.22
N ILE A 140 -7.87 -6.08 10.42
CA ILE A 140 -7.75 -6.81 11.68
C ILE A 140 -6.39 -7.51 11.73
N VAL A 141 -5.64 -7.23 12.80
CA VAL A 141 -4.40 -7.95 13.11
C VAL A 141 -4.75 -9.37 13.54
N LYS A 142 -4.12 -10.36 12.91
CA LYS A 142 -4.26 -11.79 13.24
C LYS A 142 -2.90 -12.41 13.53
N PRO A 143 -2.83 -13.54 14.23
CA PRO A 143 -1.59 -14.30 14.36
C PRO A 143 -0.99 -14.61 12.98
N ALA A 144 0.31 -14.41 12.84
CA ALA A 144 1.05 -14.72 11.63
C ALA A 144 1.11 -16.23 11.40
N HIS A 145 0.88 -16.67 10.16
CA HIS A 145 1.03 -18.06 9.77
C HIS A 145 2.41 -18.34 9.16
N PHE A 146 3.04 -17.34 8.56
CA PHE A 146 4.39 -17.47 8.00
C PHE A 146 5.48 -17.19 9.05
N ILE A 147 6.46 -18.08 9.07
CA ILE A 147 7.67 -17.95 9.88
C ILE A 147 8.52 -16.83 9.29
N TRP A 148 8.98 -15.93 10.15
CA TRP A 148 9.96 -14.91 9.82
C TRP A 148 11.21 -15.15 10.68
N PRO A 149 12.23 -15.83 10.16
CA PRO A 149 13.41 -16.18 10.95
C PRO A 149 14.13 -14.93 11.49
N GLY A 150 14.43 -14.93 12.79
CA GLY A 150 15.13 -13.84 13.46
C GLY A 150 14.26 -12.62 13.81
N ALA A 151 12.98 -12.56 13.39
CA ALA A 151 12.09 -11.47 13.80
C ALA A 151 11.89 -11.47 15.33
N PRO A 152 11.72 -10.29 15.95
CA PRO A 152 11.38 -10.16 17.38
C PRO A 152 10.23 -11.08 17.79
N ALA A 153 10.36 -11.72 18.94
CA ALA A 153 9.47 -12.82 19.36
C ALA A 153 8.04 -12.35 19.65
N GLU A 154 7.86 -11.08 20.03
CA GLU A 154 6.58 -10.43 20.28
C GLU A 154 5.83 -10.05 18.99
N ALA A 155 6.55 -9.92 17.87
CA ALA A 155 5.99 -9.60 16.57
C ALA A 155 5.39 -10.86 15.95
N ILE A 156 4.22 -11.25 16.44
CA ILE A 156 3.47 -12.44 15.99
C ILE A 156 2.18 -12.08 15.25
N GLY A 157 1.91 -10.80 15.06
CA GLY A 157 0.77 -10.25 14.34
C GLY A 157 1.10 -9.99 12.87
N ALA A 158 0.10 -10.19 12.04
CA ALA A 158 0.17 -10.02 10.59
C ALA A 158 -1.09 -9.34 10.04
N ALA A 159 -0.91 -8.69 8.88
CA ALA A 159 -1.97 -8.22 8.01
C ALA A 159 -2.57 -9.40 7.24
N THR A 160 -3.87 -9.66 7.45
CA THR A 160 -4.56 -10.82 6.87
C THR A 160 -4.41 -10.88 5.34
N LEU A 161 -4.52 -9.74 4.65
CA LEU A 161 -4.46 -9.69 3.19
C LEU A 161 -3.10 -10.12 2.62
N LEU A 162 -2.00 -9.82 3.33
CA LEU A 162 -0.66 -10.24 2.93
C LEU A 162 -0.47 -11.74 3.17
N GLU A 163 -1.04 -12.28 4.24
CA GLU A 163 -1.06 -13.73 4.48
C GLU A 163 -1.84 -14.47 3.38
N ASP A 164 -3.00 -13.94 2.96
CA ASP A 164 -3.80 -14.50 1.85
C ASP A 164 -3.02 -14.51 0.54
N TRP A 165 -2.10 -13.56 0.35
CA TRP A 165 -1.19 -13.50 -0.80
C TRP A 165 0.08 -14.30 -0.62
N GLN A 166 0.22 -15.02 0.49
CA GLN A 166 1.40 -15.83 0.84
C GLN A 166 2.68 -14.99 1.00
N ILE A 167 2.54 -13.77 1.53
CA ILE A 167 3.63 -12.83 1.77
C ILE A 167 3.88 -12.73 3.28
N PRO A 168 5.03 -13.23 3.79
CA PRO A 168 5.39 -13.06 5.19
C PRO A 168 5.43 -11.59 5.57
N ASN A 169 4.71 -11.24 6.63
CA ASN A 169 4.61 -9.84 7.07
C ASN A 169 4.65 -9.72 8.60
N ARG A 170 5.12 -8.57 9.09
CA ARG A 170 5.12 -8.22 10.52
C ARG A 170 4.67 -6.79 10.73
N LEU A 171 4.17 -6.55 11.94
CA LEU A 171 3.57 -5.28 12.31
C LEU A 171 4.36 -4.65 13.45
N CYS A 172 4.68 -3.37 13.30
CA CYS A 172 5.16 -2.48 14.35
C CYS A 172 4.03 -1.53 14.75
N HIS A 173 3.90 -1.24 16.03
CA HIS A 173 2.93 -0.27 16.50
C HIS A 173 3.60 0.61 17.54
N THR A 174 3.58 1.94 17.32
CA THR A 174 4.26 2.87 18.24
C THR A 174 3.65 2.81 19.64
N PRO A 175 2.32 2.92 19.81
CA PRO A 175 1.67 2.47 21.04
C PRO A 175 1.77 0.95 21.17
N PHE A 176 1.84 0.41 22.39
CA PHE A 176 1.71 -1.03 22.58
C PHE A 176 0.40 -1.57 21.96
N ARG A 177 0.52 -2.58 21.09
CA ARG A 177 -0.62 -3.34 20.53
C ARG A 177 -0.29 -4.84 20.55
N PRO A 178 -1.14 -5.70 21.13
CA PRO A 178 -0.86 -7.13 21.21
C PRO A 178 -0.53 -7.76 19.84
N GLY A 179 0.56 -8.53 19.81
CA GLY A 179 1.08 -9.19 18.62
C GLY A 179 1.90 -8.29 17.68
N CYS A 180 1.98 -6.98 17.92
CA CYS A 180 2.89 -6.10 17.17
C CYS A 180 4.21 -5.95 17.93
N TYR A 181 5.29 -5.69 17.19
CA TYR A 181 6.49 -5.12 17.77
C TYR A 181 6.18 -3.73 18.33
N GLU A 182 6.58 -3.46 19.57
CA GLU A 182 6.38 -2.16 20.21
C GLU A 182 7.44 -1.17 19.74
N GLY A 183 7.03 -0.19 18.94
CA GLY A 183 7.90 0.87 18.45
C GLY A 183 7.88 1.04 16.93
N SER A 184 9.04 1.35 16.37
CA SER A 184 9.21 1.80 14.98
C SER A 184 9.74 0.70 14.05
N LEU A 185 9.63 0.95 12.74
CA LEU A 185 10.27 0.13 11.70
C LEU A 185 11.79 0.01 11.91
N GLU A 186 12.45 1.12 12.27
CA GLU A 186 13.89 1.15 12.50
C GLU A 186 14.30 0.30 13.72
N GLY A 187 13.51 0.35 14.80
CA GLY A 187 13.73 -0.49 15.98
C GLY A 187 13.67 -1.98 15.63
N PHE A 188 12.61 -2.38 14.91
CA PHE A 188 12.47 -3.76 14.44
C PHE A 188 13.66 -4.20 13.57
N LEU A 189 14.09 -3.36 12.63
CA LEU A 189 15.21 -3.70 11.74
C LEU A 189 16.54 -3.78 12.48
N THR A 190 16.73 -2.97 13.52
CA THR A 190 17.92 -3.01 14.37
C THR A 190 18.02 -4.32 15.15
N GLU A 191 16.89 -4.84 15.62
CA GLU A 191 16.83 -6.11 16.34
C GLU A 191 16.94 -7.32 15.40
N TRP A 192 16.18 -7.31 14.30
CA TRP A 192 16.17 -8.44 13.36
C TRP A 192 17.45 -8.56 12.52
N GLN A 193 18.03 -7.43 12.10
CA GLN A 193 19.23 -7.36 11.25
C GLN A 193 19.08 -8.20 9.96
N PRO A 194 18.29 -7.72 8.96
CA PRO A 194 18.16 -8.43 7.69
C PRO A 194 19.51 -8.72 7.06
N GLU A 195 19.61 -9.86 6.38
CA GLU A 195 20.83 -10.23 5.66
C GLU A 195 21.25 -9.13 4.67
N PRO A 196 22.55 -8.89 4.45
CA PRO A 196 23.04 -7.76 3.65
C PRO A 196 22.56 -7.73 2.19
N ASN A 197 22.05 -8.86 1.67
CA ASN A 197 21.54 -8.98 0.31
C ASN A 197 20.09 -8.51 0.16
N TYR A 198 19.39 -8.16 1.24
CA TYR A 198 18.05 -7.60 1.15
C TYR A 198 18.04 -6.27 0.40
N GLN A 199 17.11 -6.15 -0.53
CA GLN A 199 16.75 -4.87 -1.14
C GLN A 199 15.56 -4.30 -0.39
N ILE A 200 15.60 -3.02 -0.03
CA ILE A 200 14.56 -2.42 0.80
C ILE A 200 13.85 -1.30 0.03
N ILE A 201 12.52 -1.38 -0.01
CA ILE A 201 11.66 -0.29 -0.48
C ILE A 201 11.04 0.39 0.75
N HIS A 202 11.28 1.69 0.88
CA HIS A 202 10.66 2.53 1.91
C HIS A 202 9.48 3.29 1.33
N CYS A 203 8.26 2.78 1.45
CA CYS A 203 7.08 3.39 0.81
C CYS A 203 6.77 4.81 1.29
N ASN A 204 7.27 5.20 2.46
CA ASN A 204 7.14 6.56 2.95
C ASN A 204 7.96 7.58 2.15
N SER A 205 8.97 7.15 1.37
CA SER A 205 9.74 8.05 0.50
C SER A 205 8.94 8.59 -0.68
N PHE A 206 7.82 7.94 -1.05
CA PHE A 206 6.95 8.44 -2.12
C PHE A 206 6.03 9.60 -1.65
N LEU A 207 5.95 9.86 -0.35
CA LEU A 207 5.02 10.86 0.21
C LEU A 207 5.61 12.28 0.31
N TYR A 208 6.89 12.48 -0.04
CA TYR A 208 7.65 13.71 0.16
C TYR A 208 8.40 14.18 -1.09
#